data_AF-A0A1Q2H0B7-F1
#
_entry.id   AF-A0A1Q2H0B7-F1
#
_cell.length_a   1.000
_cell.length_b   1.000
_cell.length_c   1.000
_cell.angle_alpha   90.00
_cell.angle_beta   90.00
_cell.angle_gamma   90.00
#
_symmetry.space_group_name_H-M   'P 1'
#
loop_
_entity.id
_entity.type
_entity.pdbx_description
1 polymer ?
#
loop_
_entity_poly.entity_id
_entity_poly.type
_entity_poly.pdbx_seq_one_letter_code
_entity_poly.pdbx_strand_id
1 'polypeptide(L)'
;MHSVLKYTVQPGDTIVLIAISIRACAGVSIADIVKANHGVELTPLPEHILIKIPYYLAGGHFEYQTRVGDTLQSICNGLANASALTVLDLITHNEMINNVTGSPDFSYLTPDQVLLVPYTPATTNAKQHWE
;
A
#
# COMPACT_ATOMS: atom_id res chain seq x y z
N MET A 1 0.46 -18.24 0.26
CA MET A 1 -0.61 -17.22 0.39
C MET A 1 0.06 -15.87 0.20
N HIS A 2 -0.30 -15.08 -0.82
CA HIS A 2 0.58 -14.01 -1.33
C HIS A 2 0.04 -12.61 -1.00
N SER A 3 0.71 -11.91 -0.10
CA SER A 3 0.59 -10.46 0.06
C SER A 3 1.26 -9.77 -1.14
N VAL A 4 0.66 -8.71 -1.67
CA VAL A 4 1.10 -8.04 -2.91
C VAL A 4 1.93 -6.80 -2.65
N LEU A 5 1.69 -6.12 -1.52
CA LEU A 5 2.51 -5.02 -1.03
C LEU A 5 2.79 -5.24 0.46
N LYS A 6 3.97 -4.80 0.89
CA LYS A 6 4.48 -4.98 2.24
C LYS A 6 4.69 -3.59 2.82
N TYR A 7 3.75 -3.13 3.64
CA TYR A 7 3.74 -1.75 4.11
C TYR A 7 4.36 -1.60 5.51
N THR A 8 5.28 -0.66 5.68
CA THR A 8 5.89 -0.35 6.97
C THR A 8 5.17 0.84 7.57
N VAL A 9 4.50 0.64 8.70
CA VAL A 9 3.74 1.68 9.39
C VAL A 9 4.66 2.83 9.77
N GLN A 10 4.26 4.03 9.38
CA GLN A 10 4.94 5.28 9.68
C GLN A 10 4.32 5.98 10.91
N PRO A 11 5.05 6.88 11.58
CA PRO A 11 4.49 7.66 12.69
C PRO A 11 3.22 8.43 12.30
N GLY A 12 2.13 8.23 13.04
CA GLY A 12 0.84 8.89 12.82
C GLY A 12 -0.13 8.13 11.91
N ASP A 13 0.28 6.99 11.37
CA ASP A 13 -0.59 6.13 10.59
C ASP A 13 -1.75 5.55 11.40
N THR A 14 -2.86 5.35 10.71
CA THR A 14 -3.97 4.49 11.16
C THR A 14 -4.32 3.53 10.02
N ILE A 15 -4.91 2.38 10.35
CA ILE A 15 -5.38 1.43 9.32
C ILE A 15 -6.31 2.10 8.30
N VAL A 16 -7.17 3.02 8.76
CA VAL A 16 -8.08 3.78 7.89
C VAL A 16 -7.32 4.64 6.89
N LEU A 17 -6.33 5.41 7.36
CA LEU A 17 -5.53 6.29 6.50
C LEU A 17 -4.64 5.51 5.53
N ILE A 18 -4.08 4.38 5.96
CA ILE A 18 -3.28 3.49 5.11
C ILE A 18 -4.16 2.92 3.99
N ALA A 19 -5.31 2.34 4.32
CA ALA A 19 -6.20 1.73 3.33
C ALA A 19 -6.71 2.77 2.32
N ILE A 20 -7.08 3.96 2.78
CA ILE A 20 -7.49 5.07 1.90
C ILE A 20 -6.34 5.45 0.97
N SER A 21 -5.13 5.67 1.50
CA SER A 21 -3.97 6.13 0.73
C SER A 21 -3.48 5.12 -0.31
N ILE A 22 -3.42 3.83 0.04
CA ILE A 22 -3.06 2.75 -0.89
C ILE A 22 -4.07 2.67 -2.04
N ARG A 23 -5.37 2.63 -1.72
CA ARG A 23 -6.44 2.59 -2.73
C ARG A 23 -6.39 3.81 -3.64
N ALA A 24 -6.18 4.97 -3.04
CA ALA A 24 -6.02 6.24 -3.73
C ALA A 24 -4.87 6.22 -4.75
N CYS A 25 -3.72 5.65 -4.38
CA CYS A 25 -2.54 5.56 -5.24
C CYS A 25 -2.53 4.33 -6.14
N ALA A 26 -3.58 3.50 -6.10
CA ALA A 26 -3.65 2.33 -6.96
C ALA A 26 -3.83 2.78 -8.41
N GLY A 27 -2.94 2.32 -9.29
CA GLY A 27 -2.90 2.74 -10.70
C GLY A 27 -1.94 3.89 -11.02
N VAL A 28 -1.17 4.36 -10.04
CA VAL A 28 -0.05 5.30 -10.26
C VAL A 28 1.05 4.64 -11.10
N SER A 29 1.58 5.38 -12.09
CA SER A 29 2.65 4.88 -12.96
C SER A 29 4.05 5.11 -12.39
N ILE A 30 5.06 4.41 -12.91
CA ILE A 30 6.48 4.65 -12.54
C ILE A 30 6.86 6.11 -12.78
N ALA A 31 6.42 6.69 -13.90
CA ALA A 31 6.71 8.08 -14.24
C ALA A 31 6.10 9.06 -13.22
N ASP A 32 4.92 8.76 -12.69
CA ASP A 32 4.29 9.56 -11.64
C ASP A 32 5.10 9.53 -10.34
N ILE A 33 5.57 8.35 -9.92
CA ILE A 33 6.42 8.21 -8.72
C ILE A 33 7.75 8.94 -8.90
N VAL A 34 8.42 8.77 -10.04
CA VAL A 34 9.68 9.47 -10.33
C VAL A 34 9.49 10.99 -10.27
N LYS A 35 8.39 11.49 -10.84
CA LYS A 35 8.06 12.92 -10.82
C LYS A 35 7.78 13.43 -9.40
N ALA A 36 7.12 12.65 -8.56
CA ALA A 36 6.82 13.02 -7.17
C ALA A 36 8.05 13.05 -6.25
N ASN A 37 9.13 12.37 -6.63
CA ASN A 37 10.38 12.26 -5.86
C ASN A 37 11.56 12.87 -6.63
N HIS A 38 11.34 14.01 -7.27
CA HIS A 38 12.40 14.70 -8.01
C HIS A 38 13.59 15.03 -7.08
N GLY A 39 14.80 14.66 -7.51
CA GLY A 39 16.04 14.81 -6.73
C GLY A 39 16.41 13.62 -5.84
N VAL A 40 15.60 12.54 -5.85
CA VAL A 40 15.94 11.26 -5.22
C VAL A 40 16.37 10.27 -6.30
N GLU A 41 17.53 9.63 -6.11
CA GLU A 41 17.97 8.53 -6.95
C GLU A 41 17.11 7.29 -6.63
N LEU A 42 16.20 6.94 -7.55
CA LEU A 42 15.28 5.81 -7.39
C LEU A 42 15.69 4.57 -8.22
N THR A 43 16.84 4.62 -8.90
CA THR A 43 17.33 3.52 -9.74
C THR A 43 18.85 3.34 -9.57
N PRO A 44 19.31 2.35 -8.77
CA PRO A 44 18.50 1.38 -8.03
C PRO A 44 17.76 2.05 -6.86
N LEU A 45 16.63 1.46 -6.45
CA LEU A 45 15.86 2.00 -5.34
C LEU A 45 16.61 1.74 -4.02
N PRO A 46 16.96 2.79 -3.24
CA PRO A 46 17.65 2.61 -1.97
C PRO A 46 16.75 1.92 -0.94
N GLU A 47 17.34 1.17 -0.01
CA GLU A 47 16.62 0.51 1.08
C GLU A 47 16.30 1.50 2.22
N HIS A 48 15.17 1.29 2.89
CA HIS A 48 14.73 2.02 4.09
C HIS A 48 14.55 3.54 3.94
N ILE A 49 14.41 4.04 2.70
CA ILE A 49 14.10 5.44 2.44
C ILE A 49 12.60 5.65 2.38
N LEU A 50 12.16 6.83 2.81
CA LEU A 50 10.79 7.29 2.61
C LEU A 50 10.64 7.83 1.18
N ILE A 51 9.71 7.29 0.41
CA ILE A 51 9.34 7.79 -0.91
C ILE A 51 7.89 8.24 -0.92
N LYS A 52 7.62 9.28 -1.71
CA LYS A 52 6.27 9.81 -1.93
C LYS A 52 5.63 9.11 -3.12
N ILE A 53 4.50 8.47 -2.91
CA ILE A 53 3.70 7.87 -3.98
C ILE A 53 2.51 8.80 -4.22
N PRO A 54 2.44 9.48 -5.38
CA PRO A 54 1.44 10.52 -5.58
C PRO A 54 0.01 9.97 -5.58
N TYR A 55 -0.92 10.75 -5.03
CA TYR A 55 -2.36 10.50 -5.15
C TYR A 55 -3.01 11.53 -6.08
N TYR A 56 -3.79 11.04 -7.04
CA TYR A 56 -4.56 11.89 -7.95
C TYR A 56 -6.06 11.91 -7.62
N LEU A 57 -6.45 12.70 -6.59
CA LEU A 57 -7.60 13.63 -6.60
C LEU A 57 -7.66 14.43 -5.28
N ALA A 58 -6.58 15.17 -4.99
CA ALA A 58 -6.48 16.31 -4.04
C ALA A 58 -5.04 16.86 -3.88
N GLY A 59 -4.04 16.31 -4.58
CA GLY A 59 -2.63 16.74 -4.47
C GLY A 59 -1.84 16.13 -3.30
N GLY A 60 -2.41 15.12 -2.63
CA GLY A 60 -1.74 14.36 -1.57
C GLY A 60 -0.86 13.21 -2.09
N HIS A 61 -0.33 12.41 -1.17
CA HIS A 61 0.53 11.26 -1.47
C HIS A 61 0.38 10.15 -0.42
N PHE A 62 0.64 8.91 -0.82
CA PHE A 62 0.91 7.78 0.06
C PHE A 62 2.41 7.70 0.32
N GLU A 63 2.82 7.74 1.58
CA GLU A 63 4.23 7.57 1.94
C GLU A 63 4.54 6.09 2.10
N TYR A 64 5.57 5.62 1.39
CA TYR A 64 6.04 4.26 1.48
C TYR A 64 7.51 4.24 1.87
N GLN A 65 7.86 3.44 2.87
CA GLN A 65 9.26 3.19 3.21
C GLN A 65 9.76 1.93 2.54
N THR A 66 10.81 2.07 1.76
CA THR A 66 11.39 0.96 0.98
C THR A 66 11.98 -0.11 1.89
N ARG A 67 11.96 -1.34 1.39
CA ARG A 67 12.52 -2.51 2.07
C ARG A 67 13.66 -3.09 1.26
N VAL A 68 14.48 -3.90 1.93
CA VAL A 68 15.51 -4.72 1.30
C VAL A 68 14.93 -5.46 0.08
N GLY A 69 15.49 -5.21 -1.10
CA GLY A 69 15.08 -5.84 -2.36
C GLY A 69 13.85 -5.25 -3.07
N ASP A 70 13.28 -4.14 -2.57
CA ASP A 70 12.22 -3.45 -3.31
C ASP A 70 12.74 -2.89 -4.65
N THR A 71 11.87 -2.91 -5.66
CA THR A 71 12.08 -2.23 -6.93
C THR A 71 10.90 -1.29 -7.19
N LEU A 72 11.07 -0.24 -7.98
CA LEU A 72 9.93 0.60 -8.37
C LEU A 72 8.81 -0.22 -9.03
N GLN A 73 9.17 -1.21 -9.83
CA GLN A 73 8.20 -2.09 -10.49
C GLN A 73 7.42 -2.95 -9.48
N SER A 74 8.08 -3.53 -8.47
CA SER A 74 7.40 -4.34 -7.45
C SER A 74 6.46 -3.50 -6.59
N ILE A 75 6.85 -2.26 -6.27
CA ILE A 75 6.01 -1.32 -5.53
C ILE A 75 4.77 -0.93 -6.35
N CYS A 76 4.95 -0.52 -7.61
CA CYS A 76 3.83 -0.17 -8.50
C CYS A 76 2.86 -1.35 -8.70
N ASN A 77 3.40 -2.55 -8.94
CA ASN A 77 2.58 -3.75 -9.09
C ASN A 77 1.81 -4.06 -7.80
N GLY A 78 2.45 -3.93 -6.63
CA GLY A 78 1.79 -4.10 -5.34
C GLY A 78 0.62 -3.15 -5.13
N LEU A 79 0.80 -1.86 -5.47
CA LEU A 79 -0.26 -0.85 -5.38
C LEU A 79 -1.42 -1.14 -6.33
N ALA A 80 -1.14 -1.44 -7.60
CA ALA A 80 -2.19 -1.77 -8.58
C ALA A 80 -3.05 -2.97 -8.13
N ASN A 81 -2.39 -3.96 -7.52
CA ASN A 81 -3.00 -5.16 -6.99
C ASN A 81 -3.82 -4.95 -5.70
N ALA A 82 -3.66 -3.79 -5.04
CA ALA A 82 -4.40 -3.39 -3.84
C ALA A 82 -5.50 -2.35 -4.15
N SER A 83 -5.93 -2.24 -5.40
CA SER A 83 -6.86 -1.20 -5.88
C SER A 83 -8.27 -1.22 -5.29
N ALA A 84 -8.77 -2.37 -4.81
CA ALA A 84 -10.07 -2.44 -4.12
C ALA A 84 -9.96 -2.48 -2.59
N LEU A 85 -8.76 -2.28 -2.01
CA LEU A 85 -8.52 -2.59 -0.60
C LEU A 85 -9.45 -1.79 0.33
N THR A 86 -10.05 -2.49 1.28
CA THR A 86 -10.79 -1.90 2.41
C THR A 86 -10.02 -2.06 3.72
N VAL A 87 -10.42 -1.28 4.73
CA VAL A 87 -9.93 -1.41 6.11
C VAL A 87 -10.13 -2.82 6.66
N LEU A 88 -11.31 -3.40 6.41
CA LEU A 88 -11.65 -4.74 6.89
C LEU A 88 -10.77 -5.81 6.24
N ASP A 89 -10.43 -5.65 4.95
CA ASP A 89 -9.52 -6.56 4.26
C ASP A 89 -8.12 -6.56 4.91
N LEU A 90 -7.60 -5.38 5.24
CA LEU A 90 -6.28 -5.23 5.86
C LEU A 90 -6.25 -5.85 7.27
N ILE A 91 -7.29 -5.61 8.08
CA ILE A 91 -7.42 -6.21 9.42
C ILE A 91 -7.51 -7.72 9.30
N THR A 92 -8.50 -8.23 8.57
CA THR A 92 -8.77 -9.68 8.46
C THR A 92 -7.54 -10.43 7.92
N HIS A 93 -6.86 -9.90 6.92
CA HIS A 93 -5.68 -10.56 6.35
C HIS A 93 -4.53 -10.66 7.35
N ASN A 94 -4.27 -9.60 8.11
CA ASN A 94 -3.16 -9.58 9.07
C ASN A 94 -3.51 -10.35 10.36
N GLU A 95 -4.78 -10.42 10.77
CA GLU A 95 -5.25 -11.32 11.84
C GLU A 95 -5.08 -12.79 11.47
N MET A 96 -5.50 -13.18 10.27
CA MET A 96 -5.43 -14.58 9.81
C MET A 96 -4.00 -15.11 9.72
N ILE A 97 -3.02 -14.22 9.50
CA ILE A 97 -1.60 -14.58 9.44
C ILE A 97 -0.99 -14.63 10.86
N ASN A 98 -1.45 -13.78 11.78
CA ASN A 98 -0.96 -13.71 13.16
C ASN A 98 -1.63 -14.76 14.04
N ASN A 99 -1.21 -16.01 13.90
CA ASN A 99 -1.72 -17.14 14.70
C ASN A 99 -0.86 -17.48 15.92
N VAL A 100 -0.26 -16.50 16.60
CA VAL A 100 0.49 -16.71 17.86
C VAL A 100 0.55 -15.37 18.61
N THR A 101 0.11 -15.32 19.88
CA THR A 101 0.23 -14.22 20.89
C THR A 101 -0.97 -13.33 21.23
N GLY A 102 -2.12 -13.48 20.57
CA GLY A 102 -3.34 -12.71 20.87
C GLY A 102 -3.57 -11.62 19.82
N SER A 103 -4.84 -11.44 19.45
CA SER A 103 -5.32 -10.56 18.38
C SER A 103 -4.55 -9.22 18.38
N PRO A 104 -3.87 -8.84 17.27
CA PRO A 104 -3.25 -7.54 17.18
C PRO A 104 -4.37 -6.49 17.28
N ASP A 105 -4.28 -5.61 18.25
CA ASP A 105 -5.21 -4.49 18.32
C ASP A 105 -4.88 -3.49 17.20
N PHE A 106 -5.55 -3.63 16.06
CA PHE A 106 -5.42 -2.74 14.92
C PHE A 106 -5.97 -1.33 15.18
N SER A 107 -6.49 -1.07 16.39
CA SER A 107 -6.79 0.28 16.87
C SER A 107 -5.51 1.10 17.09
N TYR A 108 -4.36 0.44 17.32
CA TYR A 108 -3.07 1.10 17.53
C TYR A 108 -1.97 0.41 16.72
N LEU A 109 -1.49 1.08 15.67
CA LEU A 109 -0.34 0.60 14.93
C LEU A 109 0.95 1.04 15.61
N THR A 110 1.94 0.14 15.64
CA THR A 110 3.27 0.48 16.14
C THR A 110 4.16 0.98 14.99
N PRO A 111 5.00 2.01 15.20
CA PRO A 111 5.99 2.41 14.21
C PRO A 111 6.84 1.22 13.76
N ASP A 112 7.18 1.19 12.47
CA ASP A 112 7.95 0.12 11.82
C ASP A 112 7.27 -1.26 11.78
N GLN A 113 6.03 -1.36 12.26
CA GLN A 113 5.23 -2.57 12.09
C GLN A 113 5.03 -2.86 10.61
N VAL A 114 5.29 -4.11 10.23
CA VAL A 114 5.04 -4.57 8.88
C VAL A 114 3.60 -5.05 8.76
N LEU A 115 2.82 -4.38 7.91
CA LEU A 115 1.53 -4.84 7.45
C LEU A 115 1.66 -5.55 6.10
N LEU A 116 0.99 -6.69 6.00
CA LEU A 116 0.84 -7.45 4.77
C LEU A 116 -0.41 -6.96 4.05
N VAL A 117 -0.22 -6.29 2.91
CA VAL A 117 -1.31 -5.76 2.10
C VAL A 117 -1.78 -6.86 1.15
N PRO A 118 -3.04 -7.34 1.29
CA PRO A 118 -3.56 -8.41 0.45
C PRO A 118 -3.79 -7.96 -0.99
N TYR A 119 -3.87 -8.94 -1.88
CA TYR A 119 -4.44 -8.75 -3.21
C TYR A 119 -5.95 -8.54 -3.09
N THR A 120 -6.43 -7.41 -3.58
CA THR A 120 -7.86 -7.11 -3.71
C THR A 120 -8.04 -6.42 -5.06
N PRO A 121 -8.36 -7.17 -6.13
CA PRO A 121 -8.53 -6.57 -7.43
C PRO A 121 -9.69 -5.59 -7.36
N ALA A 122 -9.54 -4.42 -7.99
CA ALA A 122 -10.67 -3.57 -8.37
C ALA A 122 -11.76 -4.49 -8.92
N THR A 123 -12.85 -4.69 -8.17
CA THR A 123 -14.02 -5.35 -8.73
C THR A 123 -14.45 -4.45 -9.87
N THR A 124 -14.19 -4.88 -11.11
CA THR A 124 -14.79 -4.28 -12.28
C THR A 124 -16.28 -4.32 -11.99
N ASN A 125 -16.89 -3.17 -11.72
CA ASN A 125 -18.34 -3.03 -11.78
C ASN A 125 -18.70 -3.24 -13.26
N ALA A 126 -18.74 -4.50 -13.68
CA ALA A 126 -19.49 -4.91 -14.85
C ALA A 126 -20.95 -4.68 -14.47
N LYS A 127 -21.43 -3.45 -14.65
CA LYS A 127 -22.83 -3.24 -14.99
C LYS A 127 -23.08 -4.03 -16.27
N GLN A 128 -23.44 -5.30 -16.15
CA GLN A 128 -24.23 -5.96 -17.16
C GLN A 128 -25.60 -5.30 -17.12
N HIS A 129 -25.72 -4.20 -17.88
CA HIS A 129 -26.98 -3.82 -18.48
C HIS A 129 -27.43 -5.02 -19.31
N TRP A 130 -28.49 -5.68 -18.88
CA TRP A 130 -29.23 -6.64 -19.69
C TRP A 130 -30.07 -5.81 -20.67
N GLU A 131 -29.85 -6.06 -21.96
CA GLU A 131 -30.81 -5.77 -23.04
C GLU A 131 -31.93 -6.81 -23.03
#